data_AF-A0A376NZ14-F1
#
_entry.id   AF-A0A376NZ14-F1
#
_cell.length_a   1.000
_cell.length_b   1.000
_cell.length_c   1.000
_cell.angle_alpha   90.00
_cell.angle_beta   90.00
_cell.angle_gamma   90.00
#
_symmetry.space_group_name_H-M   'P 1'
#
loop_
_entity.id
_entity.type
_entity.pdbx_description
1 polymer ?
#
loop_
_entity_poly.entity_id
_entity_poly.type
_entity_poly.pdbx_seq_one_letter_code
_entity_poly.pdbx_strand_id
1 'polypeptide(L)'
;MQSLYDRIQQQMKTLSRHSDTAKAFAYLLKQWKALNVYCSNGWVEIDNNIAENALRGVAVGRKNWLFAGSDSGGEHAVVLYSLIGTCRLNNVEPEKLSAPVI
;
A
#
# COMPACT_ATOMS: atom_id res chain seq x y z
N MET A 1 -10.24 2.50 -20.53
CA MET A 1 -10.74 2.24 -19.16
C MET A 1 -12.26 2.27 -19.05
N GLN A 2 -12.98 3.18 -19.72
CA GLN A 2 -14.46 3.22 -19.68
C GLN A 2 -15.14 1.90 -20.09
N SER A 3 -14.66 1.23 -21.15
CA SER A 3 -15.18 -0.08 -21.58
C SER A 3 -15.10 -1.17 -20.50
N LEU A 4 -14.07 -1.14 -19.65
CA LEU A 4 -13.93 -2.05 -18.52
C LEU A 4 -14.93 -1.70 -17.41
N TYR A 5 -15.12 -0.41 -17.13
CA TYR A 5 -16.12 0.06 -16.16
C TYR A 5 -17.51 -0.46 -16.53
N ASP A 6 -17.89 -0.29 -17.79
CA ASP A 6 -19.20 -0.66 -18.30
C ASP A 6 -19.40 -2.18 -18.24
N ARG A 7 -18.36 -2.96 -18.57
CA ARG A 7 -18.40 -4.43 -18.47
C ARG A 7 -18.57 -4.92 -17.04
N ILE A 8 -17.90 -4.29 -16.07
CA ILE A 8 -18.04 -4.63 -14.64
C ILE A 8 -19.44 -4.28 -14.14
N GLN A 9 -19.98 -3.11 -14.53
CA GLN A 9 -21.36 -2.71 -14.20
C GLN A 9 -22.40 -3.69 -14.76
N GLN A 10 -22.19 -4.19 -15.99
CA GLN A 10 -23.05 -5.22 -16.58
C GLN A 10 -22.97 -6.54 -15.82
N GLN A 11 -21.76 -7.02 -15.50
CA GLN A 11 -21.57 -8.26 -14.74
C GLN A 11 -22.16 -8.18 -13.33
N MET A 12 -22.13 -7.01 -12.69
CA MET A 12 -22.76 -6.83 -11.38
C MET A 12 -24.28 -7.05 -11.38
N LYS A 13 -24.96 -6.92 -12.53
CA LYS A 13 -26.40 -7.21 -12.64
C LYS A 13 -26.72 -8.70 -12.61
N THR A 14 -25.76 -9.55 -12.99
CA THR A 14 -25.94 -11.01 -13.05
C THR A 14 -25.44 -11.73 -11.80
N LEU A 15 -24.63 -11.06 -10.98
CA LEU A 15 -24.06 -11.63 -9.76
C LEU A 15 -25.02 -11.51 -8.58
N SER A 16 -25.05 -12.54 -7.73
CA SER A 16 -25.69 -12.43 -6.43
C SER A 16 -24.99 -11.37 -5.57
N ARG A 17 -25.77 -10.51 -4.91
CA ARG A 17 -25.28 -9.41 -4.06
C ARG A 17 -24.30 -9.86 -2.97
N HIS A 18 -24.41 -11.11 -2.52
CA HIS A 18 -23.58 -11.65 -1.45
C HIS A 18 -22.34 -12.41 -1.93
N SER A 19 -22.18 -12.58 -3.24
CA SER A 19 -21.00 -13.24 -3.79
C SER A 19 -19.73 -12.43 -3.51
N ASP A 20 -18.62 -13.11 -3.25
CA ASP A 20 -17.34 -12.43 -3.01
C ASP A 20 -16.87 -11.65 -4.24
N THR A 21 -17.22 -12.11 -5.44
CA THR A 21 -16.99 -11.38 -6.70
C THR A 21 -17.76 -10.06 -6.73
N ALA A 22 -19.03 -10.02 -6.30
CA ALA A 22 -19.78 -8.78 -6.25
C ALA A 22 -19.21 -7.79 -5.23
N LYS A 23 -18.72 -8.28 -4.07
CA LYS A 23 -18.01 -7.45 -3.08
C LYS A 23 -16.72 -6.88 -3.66
N ALA A 24 -15.93 -7.70 -4.35
CA ALA A 24 -14.68 -7.28 -4.99
C ALA A 24 -14.92 -6.22 -6.07
N PHE A 25 -15.93 -6.41 -6.93
CA PHE A 25 -16.31 -5.43 -7.95
C PHE A 25 -16.82 -4.13 -7.33
N ALA A 26 -17.65 -4.18 -6.28
CA ALA A 26 -18.09 -2.99 -5.57
C ALA A 26 -16.90 -2.20 -4.98
N TYR A 27 -15.93 -2.90 -4.39
CA TYR A 27 -14.70 -2.28 -3.88
C TYR A 27 -13.87 -1.64 -4.99
N LEU A 28 -13.66 -2.36 -6.10
CA LEU A 28 -12.93 -1.87 -7.27
C LEU A 28 -13.58 -0.60 -7.84
N LEU A 29 -14.90 -0.61 -8.01
CA LEU A 29 -15.64 0.55 -8.53
C LEU A 29 -15.58 1.76 -7.60
N LYS A 30 -15.58 1.53 -6.27
CA LYS A 30 -15.37 2.60 -5.28
C LYS A 30 -13.99 3.25 -5.43
N GLN A 31 -12.98 2.47 -5.82
CA GLN A 31 -11.60 2.94 -6.02
C GLN A 31 -11.28 3.33 -7.47
N TRP A 32 -12.28 3.38 -8.35
CA TRP A 32 -12.08 3.58 -9.79
C TRP A 32 -11.26 4.82 -10.13
N LYS A 33 -11.49 5.94 -9.42
CA LYS A 33 -10.73 7.18 -9.63
C LYS A 33 -9.24 6.98 -9.37
N ALA A 34 -8.87 6.34 -8.26
CA ALA A 34 -7.48 6.08 -7.90
C ALA A 34 -6.81 5.12 -8.90
N LEU A 35 -7.51 4.06 -9.30
CA LEU A 35 -7.02 3.09 -10.27
C LEU A 35 -6.80 3.66 -11.69
N ASN A 36 -7.35 4.84 -12.00
CA ASN A 36 -7.17 5.49 -13.30
C ASN A 36 -6.16 6.63 -13.29
N VAL A 37 -5.54 6.95 -12.16
CA VAL A 37 -4.57 8.06 -12.08
C VAL A 37 -3.39 7.86 -13.03
N TYR A 38 -2.93 6.61 -13.21
CA TYR A 38 -1.85 6.30 -14.15
C TYR A 38 -2.19 6.66 -15.60
N CYS A 39 -3.48 6.66 -15.98
CA CYS A 39 -3.91 7.03 -17.34
C CYS A 39 -3.74 8.52 -17.64
N SER A 40 -3.72 9.37 -16.61
CA SER A 40 -3.56 10.82 -16.75
C SER A 40 -2.20 11.33 -16.25
N ASN A 41 -1.50 10.55 -15.42
CA ASN A 41 -0.19 10.88 -14.89
C ASN A 41 0.78 9.73 -15.13
N GLY A 42 1.65 9.89 -16.14
CA GLY A 42 2.65 8.88 -16.51
C GLY A 42 3.79 8.68 -15.50
N TRP A 43 3.83 9.45 -14.41
CA TRP A 43 4.78 9.26 -13.31
C TRP A 43 4.26 8.27 -12.27
N VAL A 44 2.98 7.91 -12.35
CA VAL A 44 2.33 6.97 -11.43
C VAL A 44 2.33 5.60 -12.06
N GLU A 45 2.85 4.62 -11.32
CA GLU A 45 2.84 3.22 -11.73
C GLU A 45 1.39 2.70 -11.86
N ILE A 46 1.21 1.72 -12.76
CA ILE A 46 -0.11 1.09 -12.98
C ILE A 46 -0.58 0.26 -11.78
N ASP A 47 0.37 -0.18 -10.95
CA ASP A 47 0.12 -1.02 -9.79
C ASP A 47 0.76 -0.44 -8.51
N ASN A 48 0.35 -0.97 -7.37
CA ASN A 48 0.84 -0.54 -6.07
C ASN A 48 1.96 -1.46 -5.53
N ASN A 49 2.59 -2.28 -6.39
CA ASN A 49 3.50 -3.33 -5.94
C ASN A 49 4.70 -2.77 -5.18
N ILE A 50 5.21 -1.60 -5.59
CA ILE A 50 6.33 -0.93 -4.91
C ILE A 50 5.96 -0.61 -3.46
N ALA A 51 4.78 -0.01 -3.23
CA ALA A 51 4.34 0.33 -1.88
C ALA A 51 4.02 -0.92 -1.05
N GLU A 52 3.37 -1.93 -1.65
CA GLU A 52 3.07 -3.20 -0.97
C GLU A 52 4.35 -3.94 -0.57
N ASN A 53 5.36 -3.98 -1.43
CA ASN A 53 6.67 -4.55 -1.12
C ASN A 53 7.37 -3.79 0.00
N ALA A 54 7.31 -2.46 0.00
CA ALA A 54 7.86 -1.64 1.09
C ALA A 54 7.15 -1.92 2.43
N LEU A 55 5.82 -2.08 2.41
CA LEU A 55 5.02 -2.36 3.60
C LEU A 55 5.10 -3.82 4.06
N ARG A 56 5.47 -4.77 3.18
CA ARG A 56 5.58 -6.20 3.52
C ARG A 56 6.58 -6.43 4.66
N GLY A 57 7.70 -5.69 4.68
CA GLY A 57 8.67 -5.76 5.78
C GLY A 57 8.08 -5.35 7.12
N VAL A 58 7.24 -4.30 7.14
CA VAL A 58 6.55 -3.83 8.35
C VAL A 58 5.49 -4.84 8.79
N ALA A 59 4.71 -5.38 7.84
CA ALA A 59 3.66 -6.36 8.14
C ALA A 59 4.22 -7.66 8.75
N VAL A 60 5.35 -8.16 8.24
CA VAL A 60 6.04 -9.34 8.82
C VAL A 60 6.62 -9.00 10.20
N GLY A 61 7.21 -7.81 10.35
CA GLY A 61 7.82 -7.37 11.60
C GLY A 61 6.83 -7.22 12.76
N ARG A 62 5.60 -6.77 12.50
CA ARG A 62 4.54 -6.63 13.53
C ARG A 62 4.25 -7.90 14.33
N LYS A 63 4.46 -9.09 13.74
CA LYS A 63 4.27 -10.38 14.46
C LYS A 63 5.48 -10.76 15.33
N ASN A 64 6.64 -10.17 15.08
CA ASN A 64 7.90 -10.47 15.77
C ASN A 64 8.30 -9.42 16.82
N TRP A 65 7.64 -8.26 16.87
CA TRP A 65 7.98 -7.19 17.82
C TRP A 65 7.13 -7.26 19.07
N LEU A 66 7.62 -8.02 20.06
CA LEU A 66 7.09 -8.10 21.43
C LEU A 66 7.09 -6.76 22.18
N PHE A 67 7.68 -5.69 21.61
CA PHE A 67 7.79 -4.36 22.23
C PHE A 67 6.73 -3.35 21.77
N ALA A 68 5.90 -3.69 20.77
CA ALA A 68 4.82 -2.81 20.29
C ALA A 68 3.56 -2.90 21.17
N GLY A 69 3.74 -2.93 22.50
CA GLY A 69 2.65 -2.95 23.48
C GLY A 69 2.27 -1.57 24.02
N SER A 70 3.08 -0.54 23.76
CA SER A 70 2.79 0.86 24.14
C SER A 70 2.81 1.77 22.92
N ASP A 71 1.94 2.79 22.90
CA ASP A 71 1.86 3.78 21.82
C ASP A 71 3.22 4.46 21.54
N SER A 72 3.99 4.71 22.61
CA SER A 72 5.36 5.25 22.51
C SER A 72 6.32 4.33 21.74
N GLY A 73 6.22 3.01 21.90
CA GLY A 73 7.03 2.05 21.15
C GLY A 73 6.65 2.00 19.67
N GLY A 74 5.37 2.24 19.35
CA GLY A 74 4.88 2.37 17.99
C GLY A 74 5.45 3.60 17.25
N GLU A 75 5.46 4.76 17.92
CA GLU A 75 6.01 5.99 17.34
C GLU A 75 7.51 5.87 17.02
N HIS A 76 8.30 5.34 17.95
CA HIS A 76 9.73 5.12 17.71
C HIS A 76 9.98 4.13 16.58
N ALA A 77 9.17 3.07 16.47
CA ALA A 77 9.26 2.14 15.35
C ALA A 77 8.96 2.84 14.02
N VAL A 78 7.91 3.68 13.94
CA VAL A 78 7.55 4.41 12.71
C VAL A 78 8.69 5.31 12.23
N VAL A 79 9.35 6.03 13.13
CA VAL A 79 10.51 6.87 12.80
C VAL A 79 11.65 6.02 12.23
N LEU A 80 11.98 4.91 12.90
CA LEU A 80 13.03 4.00 12.45
C LEU A 80 12.72 3.36 11.09
N TYR A 81 11.47 2.95 10.85
CA TYR A 81 11.02 2.40 9.56
C TYR A 81 11.08 3.43 8.44
N SER A 82 10.66 4.66 8.72
CA SER A 82 10.70 5.75 7.75
C SER A 82 12.14 6.07 7.36
N LEU A 83 13.07 6.08 8.33
CA LEU A 83 14.50 6.29 8.10
C LEU A 83 15.11 5.16 7.26
N ILE A 84 14.94 3.90 7.68
CA ILE A 84 15.48 2.73 6.96
C ILE A 84 14.87 2.63 5.54
N GLY A 85 13.58 2.90 5.41
CA GLY A 85 12.89 2.94 4.12
C GLY A 85 13.48 4.00 3.19
N THR A 86 13.73 5.20 3.71
CA THR A 86 14.36 6.30 2.96
C THR A 86 15.79 5.96 2.55
N CYS A 87 16.59 5.37 3.45
CA CYS A 87 17.96 4.93 3.15
C CYS A 87 17.98 3.89 2.02
N ARG A 88 17.10 2.89 2.08
CA ARG A 88 16.98 1.87 1.01
C ARG A 88 16.58 2.48 -0.33
N LEU A 89 15.62 3.40 -0.35
CA LEU A 89 15.18 4.08 -1.58
C LEU A 89 16.30 4.90 -2.23
N ASN A 90 17.25 5.41 -1.44
CA ASN A 90 18.39 6.20 -1.91
C ASN A 90 19.67 5.38 -2.10
N ASN A 91 19.62 4.04 -2.00
CA ASN A 91 20.80 3.15 -2.03
C ASN A 91 21.88 3.53 -0.99
N VAL A 92 21.47 4.07 0.15
CA VAL A 92 22.36 4.41 1.26
C VAL A 92 22.31 3.27 2.28
N GLU A 93 23.48 2.76 2.66
CA GLU A 93 23.61 1.78 3.75
C GLU A 93 23.20 2.43 5.08
N PRO A 94 22.18 1.91 5.79
CA PRO A 94 21.71 2.51 7.04
C PRO A 94 22.80 2.59 8.12
N GLU A 95 23.75 1.65 8.11
CA GLU A 95 24.87 1.60 9.06
C GLU A 95 25.90 2.72 8.86
N LYS A 96 25.96 3.34 7.67
CA LYS A 96 26.83 4.48 7.40
C LYS A 96 26.25 5.83 7.86
N LEU A 97 25.01 5.85 8.34
CA LEU A 97 24.41 7.06 8.92
C LEU A 97 24.83 7.19 10.39
N SER A 98 26.11 7.47 10.61
CA SER A 98 26.63 7.84 11.93
C SER A 98 26.27 9.29 12.29
N ALA A 99 25.06 9.47 12.85
CA ALA A 99 24.59 10.55 13.73
C ALA A 99 24.43 11.99 13.16
N PRO A 100 23.71 12.92 13.83
CA PRO A 100 22.66 12.80 14.85
C PRO A 100 21.35 13.57 14.46
N VAL A 101 20.19 13.11 14.92
CA VAL A 101 19.04 14.01 15.16
C VAL A 101 18.38 13.55 16.46
N ILE A 102 18.89 14.10 17.57
CA ILE A 102 18.16 14.29 18.82
C ILE A 102 18.16 15.81 19.05
#